data_AF-A0A962W374-F1
#
_entry.id   AF-A0A962W374-F1
#
_cell.length_a   1.000
_cell.length_b   1.000
_cell.length_c   1.000
_cell.angle_alpha   90.00
_cell.angle_beta   90.00
_cell.angle_gamma   90.00
#
_symmetry.space_group_name_H-M   'P 1'
#
loop_
_entity.id
_entity.type
_entity.pdbx_description
1 polymer ?
#
loop_
_entity_poly.entity_id
_entity_poly.type
_entity_poly.pdbx_seq_one_letter_code
_entity_poly.pdbx_strand_id
1 'polypeptide(L)'
;LQRKYTGGTVLHLYLPEQVSSSEACKRLVRRALGNFRLPYITITPTFSICPTHGYLAGEHEFCPKCDQELIAHKQREELKSHESCSC
;
A
#
# COMPACT_ATOMS: atom_id res chain seq x y z
N LEU A 1 -14.74 -26.95 -7.08
CA LEU A 1 -13.67 -27.40 -7.99
C LEU A 1 -12.37 -27.68 -7.23
N GLN A 2 -11.84 -26.68 -6.50
CA GLN A 2 -10.59 -26.75 -5.70
C GLN A 2 -10.43 -28.00 -4.82
N ARG A 3 -11.48 -28.44 -4.13
CA ARG A 3 -11.47 -29.64 -3.26
C ARG A 3 -11.14 -30.97 -3.96
N LYS A 4 -11.29 -31.05 -5.29
CA LYS A 4 -11.04 -32.28 -6.05
C LYS A 4 -9.57 -32.47 -6.40
N TYR A 5 -8.74 -31.44 -6.19
CA TYR A 5 -7.32 -31.47 -6.49
C TYR A 5 -6.53 -31.63 -5.19
N THR A 6 -6.05 -32.85 -4.93
CA THR A 6 -5.28 -33.21 -3.73
C THR A 6 -3.79 -32.89 -3.85
N GLY A 7 -3.31 -32.53 -5.03
CA GLY A 7 -1.93 -32.09 -5.28
C GLY A 7 -1.58 -30.70 -4.71
N GLY A 8 -2.50 -30.10 -3.94
CA GLY A 8 -2.37 -28.74 -3.41
C GLY A 8 -2.96 -27.71 -4.35
N THR A 9 -3.75 -26.80 -3.82
CA THR A 9 -4.17 -25.61 -4.57
C THR A 9 -4.14 -24.41 -3.64
N VAL A 10 -3.52 -23.34 -4.11
CA VAL A 10 -3.35 -22.09 -3.36
C VAL A 10 -4.16 -21.01 -4.05
N LEU A 11 -4.98 -20.30 -3.29
CA LEU A 11 -5.62 -19.09 -3.75
C LEU A 11 -4.79 -17.87 -3.31
N HIS A 12 -4.28 -17.13 -4.29
CA HIS A 12 -3.58 -15.87 -4.05
C HIS A 12 -4.55 -14.69 -4.15
N LEU A 13 -4.65 -13.92 -3.07
CA LEU A 13 -5.44 -12.69 -3.00
C LEU A 13 -4.48 -11.51 -3.00
N TYR A 14 -4.39 -10.80 -4.13
CA TYR A 14 -3.62 -9.57 -4.25
C TYR A 14 -4.50 -8.37 -3.92
N LEU A 15 -4.05 -7.52 -3.01
CA LEU A 15 -4.78 -6.33 -2.58
C LEU A 15 -4.00 -5.08 -3.03
N PRO A 16 -4.67 -4.11 -3.67
CA PRO A 16 -4.00 -2.90 -4.17
C PRO A 16 -3.48 -2.00 -3.05
N GLU A 17 -3.98 -2.17 -1.83
CA GLU A 17 -3.64 -1.35 -0.67
C GLU A 17 -3.35 -2.22 0.56
N GLN A 18 -2.74 -1.59 1.57
CA GLN A 18 -2.48 -2.22 2.85
C GLN A 18 -3.79 -2.61 3.53
N VAL A 19 -3.79 -3.77 4.21
CA VAL A 19 -4.93 -4.16 5.03
C VAL A 19 -5.07 -3.19 6.21
N SER A 20 -6.22 -2.51 6.28
CA SER A 20 -6.48 -1.41 7.22
C SER A 20 -6.31 -1.76 8.70
N SER A 21 -6.46 -3.04 9.09
CA SER A 21 -6.20 -3.53 10.44
C SER A 21 -6.01 -5.04 10.46
N SER A 22 -5.36 -5.55 11.51
CA SER A 22 -5.25 -7.00 11.78
C SER A 22 -6.64 -7.66 11.92
N GLU A 23 -7.62 -6.94 12.46
CA GLU A 23 -9.00 -7.39 12.62
C GLU A 23 -9.72 -7.51 11.28
N ALA A 24 -9.52 -6.56 10.36
CA ALA A 24 -10.03 -6.65 9.01
C ALA A 24 -9.46 -7.87 8.27
N CYS A 25 -8.14 -8.12 8.40
CA CYS A 25 -7.50 -9.31 7.87
C CYS A 25 -8.12 -10.59 8.45
N LYS A 26 -8.29 -10.66 9.77
CA LYS A 26 -8.89 -11.80 10.47
C LYS A 26 -10.31 -12.08 9.99
N ARG A 27 -11.13 -11.04 9.80
CA ARG A 27 -12.49 -11.18 9.24
C ARG A 27 -12.46 -11.70 7.81
N LEU A 28 -11.53 -11.22 6.97
CA LEU A 28 -11.37 -11.69 5.60
C LEU A 28 -11.01 -13.18 5.56
N VAL A 29 -10.01 -13.60 6.34
CA VAL A 29 -9.60 -15.01 6.46
C VAL A 29 -10.77 -15.87 6.93
N ARG A 30 -11.47 -15.45 7.99
CA ARG A 30 -12.61 -16.21 8.54
C ARG A 30 -13.74 -16.37 7.51
N ARG A 31 -14.05 -15.31 6.74
CA ARG A 31 -15.06 -15.37 5.68
C ARG A 31 -14.62 -16.27 4.53
N ALA A 32 -13.37 -16.15 4.08
CA ALA A 32 -12.85 -16.95 2.97
C ALA A 32 -12.86 -18.45 3.30
N LEU A 33 -12.34 -18.84 4.46
CA LEU A 33 -12.24 -20.24 4.87
C LEU A 33 -13.56 -20.80 5.44
N GLY A 34 -14.44 -19.93 5.96
CA GLY A 34 -15.76 -20.34 6.48
C GLY A 34 -16.80 -20.58 5.39
N ASN A 35 -16.80 -19.73 4.34
CA ASN A 35 -17.80 -19.82 3.28
C ASN A 35 -17.34 -20.73 2.12
N PHE A 36 -16.03 -20.87 1.92
CA PHE A 36 -15.46 -21.66 0.83
C PHE A 36 -14.51 -22.72 1.38
N ARG A 37 -14.58 -23.92 0.80
CA ARG A 37 -13.68 -25.02 1.15
C ARG A 37 -12.37 -24.89 0.37
N LEU A 38 -11.60 -23.87 0.72
CA LEU A 38 -10.27 -23.57 0.21
C LEU A 38 -9.23 -24.15 1.19
N PRO A 39 -8.26 -24.98 0.73
CA PRO A 39 -7.29 -25.60 1.62
C PRO A 39 -6.19 -24.63 2.06
N TYR A 40 -5.88 -23.62 1.25
CA TYR A 40 -4.80 -22.67 1.52
C TYR A 40 -5.04 -21.35 0.80
N ILE A 41 -4.86 -20.23 1.50
CA ILE A 41 -4.98 -18.88 0.94
C ILE A 41 -3.75 -18.04 1.32
N THR A 42 -3.37 -17.13 0.44
CA THR A 42 -2.40 -16.08 0.75
C THR A 42 -3.03 -14.72 0.49
N ILE A 43 -2.68 -13.75 1.32
CA ILE A 43 -3.16 -12.37 1.24
C ILE A 43 -1.92 -11.50 1.11
N THR A 44 -1.76 -10.87 -0.05
CA THR A 44 -0.57 -10.08 -0.40
C THR A 44 -1.01 -8.64 -0.66
N PRO A 45 -0.84 -7.73 0.32
CA PRO A 45 -1.06 -6.31 0.10
C PRO A 45 0.11 -5.69 -0.68
N THR A 46 -0.20 -4.70 -1.51
CA THR A 46 0.80 -3.91 -2.23
C THR A 46 1.34 -2.78 -1.36
N PHE A 47 2.66 -2.58 -1.43
CA PHE A 47 3.37 -1.47 -0.82
C PHE A 47 4.50 -1.00 -1.73
N SER A 48 4.79 0.29 -1.71
CA SER A 48 5.99 0.88 -2.32
C SER A 48 7.05 1.15 -1.26
N ILE A 49 8.32 1.13 -1.65
CA ILE A 49 9.44 1.47 -0.76
C ILE A 49 10.11 2.74 -1.27
N CYS A 50 10.23 3.73 -0.41
CA CYS A 50 11.00 4.94 -0.65
C CYS A 50 12.32 4.89 0.15
N PRO A 51 13.49 5.20 -0.45
CA PRO A 51 14.77 5.21 0.26
C PRO A 51 14.82 6.21 1.44
N THR A 52 14.05 7.29 1.40
CA THR A 52 14.02 8.35 2.43
C THR A 52 12.90 8.12 3.44
N HIS A 53 11.71 7.71 3.01
CA HIS A 53 10.52 7.63 3.87
C HIS A 53 10.11 6.20 4.26
N GLY A 54 10.78 5.17 3.74
CA GLY A 54 10.52 3.77 4.04
C GLY A 54 9.27 3.22 3.35
N TYR A 55 8.51 2.38 4.05
CA TYR A 55 7.31 1.73 3.53
C TYR A 55 6.16 2.72 3.31
N LEU A 56 5.56 2.65 2.12
CA LEU A 56 4.39 3.40 1.71
C LEU A 56 3.24 2.43 1.45
N ALA A 57 2.05 2.77 1.91
CA ALA A 57 0.86 1.95 1.69
C ALA A 57 0.39 2.11 0.23
N GLY A 58 0.17 0.99 -0.46
CA GLY A 58 -0.30 0.98 -1.84
C GLY A 58 0.82 1.14 -2.87
N GLU A 59 0.41 1.23 -4.12
CA GLU A 59 1.29 1.37 -5.29
C GLU A 59 1.54 2.84 -5.61
N HIS A 60 2.81 3.22 -5.62
CA HIS A 60 3.27 4.57 -5.94
C HIS A 60 4.50 4.51 -6.84
N GLU A 61 4.43 5.12 -8.03
CA GLU A 61 5.58 5.31 -8.93
C GLU A 61 6.58 6.32 -8.35
N PHE A 62 6.07 7.38 -7.72
CA PHE A 62 6.86 8.41 -7.04
C PHE A 62 6.41 8.56 -5.58
N CYS A 63 7.34 8.85 -4.68
CA CYS A 63 7.02 8.99 -3.27
C CYS A 63 6.21 10.28 -3.04
N PRO A 64 4.95 10.19 -2.56
CA PRO A 64 4.11 11.37 -2.37
C PRO A 64 4.66 12.31 -1.29
N LYS A 65 5.44 11.78 -0.34
CA LYS A 65 6.10 12.58 0.71
C LYS A 65 7.30 13.36 0.17
N CYS A 66 8.13 12.75 -0.70
CA CYS A 66 9.23 13.46 -1.37
C CYS A 66 8.70 14.61 -2.22
N ASP A 67 7.63 14.38 -2.97
CA ASP A 67 7.05 15.40 -3.84
C ASP A 67 6.51 16.58 -3.01
N GLN A 68 5.84 16.31 -1.89
CA GLN A 68 5.37 17.33 -0.96
C GLN A 68 6.53 18.15 -0.37
N GLU A 69 7.64 17.51 0.01
CA GLU A 69 8.84 18.18 0.51
C GLU A 69 9.46 19.08 -0.57
N LEU A 70 9.51 18.61 -1.83
CA LEU A 70 10.03 19.37 -2.97
C LEU A 70 9.18 20.61 -3.26
N ILE A 71 7.86 20.46 -3.25
CA ILE A 71 6.91 21.56 -3.45
C ILE A 71 7.06 22.60 -2.34
N ALA A 72 7.11 22.15 -1.08
CA ALA A 72 7.27 23.04 0.07
C ALA A 72 8.62 23.78 0.06
N HIS A 73 9.68 23.17 -0.49
CA HIS A 73 10.96 23.86 -0.68
C HIS A 73 10.83 24.94 -1.76
N LYS A 74 10.26 24.64 -2.92
CA LYS A 74 10.06 25.62 -4.01
C LYS A 74 9.25 26.82 -3.55
N GLN A 75 8.13 26.59 -2.85
CA GLN A 75 7.28 27.66 -2.32
C GLN A 75 8.05 28.58 -1.36
N ARG A 76 8.88 28.01 -0.48
CA ARG A 76 9.70 28.80 0.46
C ARG A 76 10.76 29.64 -0.25
N GLU A 77 11.35 29.13 -1.33
CA GLU A 77 12.33 29.88 -2.12
C GLU A 77 11.66 31.01 -2.92
N GLU A 78 10.47 30.79 -3.46
CA GLU A 78 9.68 31.82 -4.16
C GLU A 78 9.19 32.93 -3.21
N LEU A 79 8.83 32.59 -1.97
CA LEU A 79 8.50 33.59 -0.94
C LEU A 79 9.70 34.47 -0.61
N LYS A 80 10.89 33.87 -0.43
CA LYS A 80 12.13 34.62 -0.16
C LYS A 80 12.54 35.51 -1.34
N SER A 81 12.37 35.06 -2.58
CA SER A 81 12.73 35.85 -3.75
C SER A 81 11.80 37.05 -3.95
N HIS A 82 10.52 36.92 -3.60
CA HIS A 82 9.60 38.06 -3.58
C HIS A 82 9.88 39.05 -2.43
N GLU A 83 10.24 38.58 -1.24
CA GLU A 83 10.64 39.47 -0.14
C GLU A 83 11.97 40.20 -0.42
N SER A 84 12.92 39.56 -1.11
CA SER A 84 14.19 40.19 -1.48
C SER A 84 14.07 41.27 -2.57
N CYS A 85 12.91 41.40 -3.23
CA CYS A 85 12.66 42.38 -4.29
C CYS A 85 11.77 43.55 -3.82
N SER A 86 11.35 43.59 -2.55
CA SER A 86 10.52 44.69 -2.00
C SER A 86 11.33 45.89 -1.47
N CYS A 87 12.57 46.06 -1.94
CA CYS A 87 13.40 47.25 -1.69
C CYS A 87 12.94 48.44 -2.53
#